data_AF-A0A845D8U1-F1
#
_entry.id   AF-A0A845D8U1-F1
#
_cell.length_a   1.000
_cell.length_b   1.000
_cell.length_c   1.000
_cell.angle_alpha   90.00
_cell.angle_beta   90.00
_cell.angle_gamma   90.00
#
_symmetry.space_group_name_H-M   'P 1'
#
loop_
_entity.id
_entity.type
_entity.pdbx_description
1 polymer ?
#
loop_
_entity_poly.entity_id
_entity_poly.type
_entity_poly.pdbx_seq_one_letter_code
_entity_poly.pdbx_strand_id
1 'polypeptide(L)'
;MKISQLYDQLEMYSEGDPPSHSLFVLARLLGTPDRLLIIDPPDDAATRFDVAEESAALFTSAARDVGLPLVQTQPGGIAHINVGRHLLDIYSQQHANLICFPAMGIICGGSFGSDLALPELGEDSNGEDEIESLRLLARLVKGRRLQLYIPRTGSVSSDKVEVMGRLAADVSYFHGLRRTVSQAVAENKFWSQSEQITETLLPENRRTPPALTTHRQNVERLYNAMVA
;
A
#
# COMPACT_ATOMS: atom_id res chain seq x y z
N MET A 1 -19.35 2.46 -4.73
CA MET A 1 -18.56 3.71 -4.69
C MET A 1 -19.01 4.56 -3.51
N LYS A 2 -18.07 5.14 -2.76
CA LYS A 2 -18.32 6.03 -1.62
C LYS A 2 -17.25 7.12 -1.56
N ILE A 3 -17.66 8.37 -1.37
CA ILE A 3 -16.77 9.49 -1.04
C ILE A 3 -17.01 9.85 0.42
N SER A 4 -15.94 10.02 1.20
CA SER A 4 -15.98 10.41 2.61
C SER A 4 -15.09 11.62 2.83
N GLN A 5 -15.64 12.72 3.33
CA GLN A 5 -14.84 13.84 3.83
C GLN A 5 -14.12 13.40 5.11
N LEU A 6 -12.80 13.39 5.10
CA LEU A 6 -12.02 13.09 6.31
C LEU A 6 -11.75 14.37 7.10
N TYR A 7 -11.28 15.41 6.41
CA TYR A 7 -11.00 16.74 6.93
C TYR A 7 -11.23 17.77 5.83
N ASP A 8 -11.30 19.06 6.16
CA ASP A 8 -11.40 20.11 5.14
C ASP A 8 -10.26 19.96 4.11
N GLN A 9 -10.59 19.92 2.81
CA GLN A 9 -9.66 19.70 1.69
C GLN A 9 -8.95 18.33 1.68
N LEU A 10 -9.46 17.35 2.44
CA LEU A 10 -9.00 15.96 2.41
C LEU A 10 -10.20 15.01 2.33
N GLU A 11 -10.30 14.32 1.19
CA GLU A 11 -11.38 13.38 0.90
C GLU A 11 -10.83 11.99 0.63
N MET A 12 -11.61 10.97 0.98
CA MET A 12 -11.32 9.58 0.65
C MET A 12 -12.38 9.05 -0.28
N TYR A 13 -11.94 8.60 -1.45
CA TYR A 13 -12.73 7.84 -2.39
C TYR A 13 -12.55 6.34 -2.12
N SER A 14 -13.62 5.56 -2.24
CA SER A 14 -13.59 4.11 -2.05
C SER A 14 -14.48 3.41 -3.07
N GLU A 15 -13.94 2.41 -3.75
CA GLU A 15 -14.68 1.65 -4.76
C GLU A 15 -14.27 0.19 -4.88
N GLY A 16 -15.10 -0.64 -5.51
CA GLY A 16 -14.86 -2.08 -5.64
C GLY A 16 -15.26 -2.90 -4.41
N ASP A 17 -15.07 -4.22 -4.54
CA ASP A 17 -15.24 -5.21 -3.48
C ASP A 17 -14.14 -6.29 -3.64
N PRO A 18 -13.11 -6.31 -2.76
CA PRO A 18 -12.91 -5.43 -1.60
C PRO A 18 -12.67 -3.96 -2.00
N PRO A 19 -13.01 -3.00 -1.12
CA PRO A 19 -12.87 -1.59 -1.44
C PRO A 19 -11.40 -1.20 -1.61
N SER A 20 -11.07 -0.52 -2.70
CA SER A 20 -9.81 0.17 -2.93
C SER A 20 -9.97 1.66 -2.63
N HIS A 21 -8.96 2.25 -1.99
CA HIS A 21 -9.01 3.59 -1.44
C HIS A 21 -8.07 4.53 -2.19
N SER A 22 -8.58 5.72 -2.51
CA SER A 22 -7.79 6.83 -3.03
C SER A 22 -8.02 8.05 -2.15
N LEU A 23 -6.95 8.78 -1.80
CA LEU A 23 -7.08 10.05 -1.08
C LEU A 23 -6.89 11.23 -2.01
N PHE A 24 -7.77 12.21 -1.88
CA PHE A 24 -7.76 13.47 -2.61
C PHE A 24 -7.35 14.57 -1.64
N VAL A 25 -6.17 15.13 -1.84
CA VAL A 25 -5.60 16.19 -1.02
C VAL A 25 -5.59 17.47 -1.82
N LEU A 26 -6.53 18.36 -1.52
CA LEU A 26 -6.71 19.61 -2.25
C LEU A 26 -5.93 20.75 -1.58
N ALA A 27 -5.23 21.53 -2.39
CA ALA A 27 -4.58 22.76 -1.98
C ALA A 27 -5.27 23.93 -2.67
N ARG A 28 -6.02 24.72 -1.87
CA ARG A 28 -6.51 26.02 -2.30
C ARG A 28 -5.74 27.12 -1.58
N LEU A 29 -4.94 27.86 -2.32
CA LEU A 29 -4.18 29.00 -1.82
C LEU A 29 -4.62 30.25 -2.61
N LEU A 30 -4.86 31.36 -1.90
CA LEU A 30 -5.33 32.59 -2.53
C LEU A 30 -4.28 33.09 -3.55
N GLY A 31 -4.71 33.28 -4.79
CA GLY A 31 -3.87 33.81 -5.87
C GLY A 31 -3.01 32.78 -6.59
N THR A 32 -3.20 31.48 -6.35
CA THR A 32 -2.57 30.39 -7.12
C THR A 32 -3.63 29.46 -7.70
N PRO A 33 -3.33 28.73 -8.78
CA PRO A 33 -4.19 27.65 -9.25
C PRO A 33 -4.47 26.63 -8.13
N ASP A 34 -5.66 26.04 -8.14
CA ASP A 34 -5.99 24.91 -7.27
C ASP A 34 -5.07 23.73 -7.62
N ARG A 35 -4.49 23.08 -6.61
CA ARG A 35 -3.63 21.91 -6.79
C ARG A 35 -4.23 20.69 -6.12
N LEU A 36 -4.17 19.54 -6.79
CA LEU A 36 -4.70 18.29 -6.27
C LEU A 36 -3.61 17.21 -6.27
N LEU A 37 -3.34 16.64 -5.09
CA LEU A 37 -2.57 15.41 -4.97
C LEU A 37 -3.53 14.24 -4.77
N ILE A 38 -3.45 13.23 -5.64
CA ILE A 38 -4.21 11.99 -5.51
C ILE A 38 -3.27 10.88 -5.07
N ILE A 39 -3.53 10.29 -3.91
CA ILE A 39 -2.80 9.13 -3.39
C ILE A 39 -3.56 7.88 -3.83
N ASP A 40 -2.84 6.94 -4.45
CA ASP A 40 -3.38 5.70 -5.04
C ASP A 40 -4.60 5.95 -5.93
N PRO A 41 -4.47 6.78 -6.99
CA PRO A 41 -5.59 7.05 -7.89
C PRO A 41 -6.11 5.78 -8.58
N PRO A 42 -7.41 5.74 -8.95
CA PRO A 42 -7.92 4.73 -9.87
C PRO A 42 -7.34 4.92 -11.27
N ASP A 43 -7.42 3.88 -12.09
CA ASP A 43 -6.74 3.80 -13.39
C ASP A 43 -7.21 4.88 -14.39
N ASP A 44 -8.46 5.34 -14.24
CA ASP A 44 -9.10 6.36 -15.08
C ASP A 44 -9.20 7.73 -14.38
N ALA A 45 -8.37 7.99 -13.36
CA ALA A 45 -8.44 9.23 -12.56
C ALA A 45 -8.35 10.52 -13.41
N ALA A 46 -7.55 10.52 -14.47
CA ALA A 46 -7.37 11.69 -15.35
C ALA A 46 -8.64 12.11 -16.11
N THR A 47 -9.60 11.19 -16.30
CA THR A 47 -10.83 11.46 -17.06
C THR A 47 -12.09 11.34 -16.22
N ARG A 48 -12.04 10.60 -15.11
CA ARG A 48 -13.18 10.35 -14.23
C ARG A 48 -13.52 11.53 -13.34
N PHE A 49 -12.53 12.28 -12.88
CA PHE A 49 -12.73 13.38 -11.93
C PHE A 49 -12.49 14.73 -12.59
N ASP A 50 -13.19 15.76 -12.09
CA ASP A 50 -12.86 17.14 -12.38
C ASP A 50 -11.56 17.47 -11.64
N VAL A 51 -10.45 17.19 -12.32
CA VAL A 51 -9.11 17.38 -11.78
C VAL A 51 -8.77 18.87 -11.71
N ALA A 52 -8.15 19.30 -10.61
CA ALA A 52 -7.71 20.68 -10.46
C ALA A 52 -6.70 21.05 -11.56
N GLU A 53 -6.52 22.36 -11.79
CA GLU A 53 -5.64 22.91 -12.83
C GLU A 53 -4.23 22.30 -12.78
N GLU A 54 -3.71 22.06 -11.57
CA GLU A 54 -2.48 21.30 -11.35
C GLU A 54 -2.78 20.03 -10.54
N SER A 55 -2.65 18.86 -11.17
CA SER A 55 -2.90 17.58 -10.50
C SER A 55 -1.71 16.64 -10.61
N ALA A 56 -1.45 15.88 -9.55
CA ALA A 56 -0.39 14.88 -9.50
C ALA A 56 -0.83 13.61 -8.76
N ALA A 57 -0.22 12.49 -9.11
CA ALA A 57 -0.45 11.19 -8.50
C ALA A 57 0.75 10.75 -7.65
N LEU A 58 0.46 10.14 -6.51
CA LEU A 58 1.42 9.46 -5.66
C LEU A 58 0.92 8.04 -5.37
N PHE A 59 1.78 7.04 -5.53
CA PHE A 59 1.44 5.65 -5.24
C PHE A 59 2.12 5.18 -3.97
N THR A 60 1.38 4.45 -3.13
CA THR A 60 1.92 3.73 -1.97
C THR A 60 2.59 2.41 -2.35
N SER A 61 2.34 1.94 -3.57
CA SER A 61 2.97 0.76 -4.19
C SER A 61 3.69 1.14 -5.49
N ALA A 62 4.05 0.15 -6.31
CA ALA A 62 4.53 0.36 -7.67
C ALA A 62 3.63 1.35 -8.43
N ALA A 63 4.28 2.32 -9.08
CA ALA A 63 3.59 3.36 -9.82
C ALA A 63 2.92 2.77 -11.08
N ARG A 64 1.77 3.33 -11.44
CA ARG A 64 0.99 2.96 -12.62
C ARG A 64 0.75 4.19 -13.48
N ASP A 65 0.67 3.98 -14.80
CA ASP A 65 0.26 5.06 -15.69
C ASP A 65 -1.25 5.29 -15.56
N VAL A 66 -1.60 6.47 -15.08
CA VAL A 66 -2.98 6.93 -14.86
C VAL A 66 -3.26 8.24 -15.60
N GLY A 67 -2.38 8.63 -16.54
CA GLY A 67 -2.51 9.88 -17.29
C GLY A 67 -2.28 11.16 -16.45
N LEU A 68 -1.67 11.05 -15.27
CA LEU A 68 -1.33 12.17 -14.39
C LEU A 68 0.18 12.25 -14.14
N PRO A 69 0.75 13.46 -13.95
CA PRO A 69 2.12 13.63 -13.47
C PRO A 69 2.37 12.85 -12.17
N LEU A 70 3.49 12.14 -12.09
CA LEU A 70 3.84 11.33 -10.92
C LEU A 70 4.78 12.08 -9.97
N VAL A 71 4.47 12.05 -8.68
CA VAL A 71 5.39 12.50 -7.64
C VAL A 71 6.57 11.54 -7.58
N GLN A 72 7.77 12.05 -7.86
CA GLN A 72 9.00 11.27 -7.79
C GLN A 72 9.45 11.11 -6.33
N THR A 73 9.79 9.88 -5.98
CA THR A 73 10.33 9.52 -4.67
C THR A 73 11.67 8.83 -4.83
N GLN A 74 12.51 8.87 -3.78
CA GLN A 74 13.80 8.18 -3.75
C GLN A 74 13.81 7.19 -2.58
N PRO A 75 14.09 5.90 -2.83
CA PRO A 75 14.20 4.90 -1.76
C PRO A 75 15.18 5.31 -0.66
N GLY A 76 14.84 4.99 0.59
CA GLY A 76 15.63 5.32 1.79
C GLY A 76 15.43 6.74 2.31
N GLY A 77 14.63 7.56 1.64
CA GLY A 77 14.35 8.94 2.02
C GLY A 77 13.07 9.12 2.84
N ILE A 78 13.00 10.27 3.52
CA ILE A 78 11.77 10.81 4.10
C ILE A 78 11.56 12.19 3.49
N ALA A 79 10.43 12.40 2.82
CA ALA A 79 10.02 13.71 2.33
C ALA A 79 8.92 14.29 3.21
N HIS A 80 9.01 15.59 3.47
CA HIS A 80 7.97 16.35 4.16
C HIS A 80 7.40 17.35 3.16
N ILE A 81 6.15 17.16 2.74
CA ILE A 81 5.51 18.00 1.73
C ILE A 81 4.27 18.69 2.30
N ASN A 82 4.08 19.94 1.90
CA ASN A 82 2.85 20.66 2.18
C ASN A 82 1.98 20.67 0.93
N VAL A 83 0.75 20.20 1.08
CA VAL A 83 -0.30 20.31 0.06
C VAL A 83 -1.41 21.17 0.65
N GLY A 84 -1.37 22.46 0.32
CA GLY A 84 -2.26 23.46 0.92
C GLY A 84 -1.99 23.58 2.42
N ARG A 85 -2.99 23.20 3.22
CA ARG A 85 -2.90 23.18 4.70
C ARG A 85 -2.40 21.86 5.28
N HIS A 86 -2.26 20.83 4.45
CA HIS A 86 -1.95 19.49 4.90
C HIS A 86 -0.45 19.24 4.81
N LEU A 87 0.17 18.86 5.93
CA LEU A 87 1.52 18.33 5.97
C LEU A 87 1.46 16.80 5.80
N LEU A 88 2.23 16.29 4.85
CA LEU A 88 2.39 14.87 4.59
C LEU A 88 3.86 14.46 4.80
N ASP A 89 4.06 13.36 5.52
CA ASP A 89 5.34 12.66 5.57
C ASP A 89 5.26 11.48 4.58
N ILE A 90 6.20 11.39 3.66
CA ILE A 90 6.34 10.27 2.71
C ILE A 90 7.61 9.52 3.08
N TYR A 91 7.46 8.28 3.53
CA TYR A 91 8.56 7.37 3.79
C TYR A 91 8.72 6.44 2.58
N SER A 92 9.80 6.60 1.84
CA SER A 92 10.03 5.87 0.60
C SER A 92 10.96 4.70 0.83
N GLN A 93 10.44 3.49 0.61
CA GLN A 93 11.18 2.24 0.58
C GLN A 93 11.44 1.85 -0.89
N GLN A 94 12.12 0.74 -1.14
CA GLN A 94 12.45 0.36 -2.51
C GLN A 94 11.21 0.07 -3.35
N HIS A 95 10.20 -0.57 -2.74
CA HIS A 95 8.99 -1.01 -3.45
C HIS A 95 7.68 -0.43 -2.92
N ALA A 96 7.74 0.42 -1.89
CA ALA A 96 6.56 1.01 -1.26
C ALA A 96 6.80 2.43 -0.77
N ASN A 97 5.74 3.23 -0.75
CA ASN A 97 5.70 4.50 -0.04
C ASN A 97 4.68 4.41 1.10
N LEU A 98 5.10 4.74 2.32
CA LEU A 98 4.19 4.88 3.45
C LEU A 98 3.90 6.37 3.65
N ILE A 99 2.63 6.73 3.67
CA ILE A 99 2.23 8.13 3.73
C ILE A 99 1.55 8.40 5.07
N CYS A 100 1.98 9.46 5.76
CA CYS A 100 1.38 9.88 7.01
C CYS A 100 0.91 11.32 6.90
N PHE A 101 -0.23 11.61 7.52
CA PHE A 101 -0.66 12.97 7.81
C PHE A 101 -0.54 13.21 9.32
N PRO A 102 0.59 13.76 9.80
CA PRO A 102 0.94 13.77 11.22
C PRO A 102 -0.09 14.49 12.08
N ALA A 103 -0.55 15.66 11.63
CA ALA A 103 -1.49 16.50 12.37
C ALA A 103 -2.88 15.86 12.52
N MET A 104 -3.27 15.03 11.55
CA MET A 104 -4.58 14.38 11.50
C MET A 104 -4.56 12.95 12.07
N GLY A 105 -3.37 12.40 12.32
CA GLY A 105 -3.23 11.02 12.76
C GLY A 105 -3.66 9.98 11.72
N ILE A 106 -3.57 10.33 10.43
CA ILE A 106 -3.91 9.41 9.33
C ILE A 106 -2.63 8.73 8.83
N ILE A 107 -2.68 7.42 8.62
CA ILE A 107 -1.60 6.63 8.04
C ILE A 107 -2.15 5.84 6.85
N CYS A 108 -1.54 6.00 5.68
CA CYS A 108 -1.80 5.20 4.50
C CYS A 108 -0.73 4.11 4.41
N GLY A 109 -1.15 2.86 4.60
CA GLY A 109 -0.25 1.71 4.66
C GLY A 109 0.06 1.05 3.32
N GLY A 110 -0.57 1.51 2.24
CA GLY A 110 -0.45 0.92 0.93
C GLY A 110 -0.92 -0.53 0.88
N SER A 111 -0.14 -1.41 0.26
CA SER A 111 -0.47 -2.84 0.18
C SER A 111 -0.42 -3.57 1.54
N PHE A 112 0.08 -2.93 2.60
CA PHE A 112 0.22 -3.52 3.93
C PHE A 112 -0.98 -3.25 4.84
N GLY A 113 -1.18 -4.12 5.82
CA GLY A 113 -2.17 -4.01 6.88
C GLY A 113 -3.62 -4.10 6.39
N SER A 114 -3.85 -4.74 5.24
CA SER A 114 -5.18 -5.06 4.75
C SER A 114 -5.75 -6.25 5.52
N ASP A 115 -7.06 -6.26 5.77
CA ASP A 115 -7.82 -7.42 6.26
C ASP A 115 -8.31 -8.33 5.13
N LEU A 116 -8.38 -7.83 3.90
CA LEU A 116 -9.01 -8.51 2.75
C LEU A 116 -8.07 -8.74 1.55
N ALA A 117 -6.95 -8.04 1.48
CA ALA A 117 -5.92 -8.19 0.46
C ALA A 117 -4.62 -8.74 1.04
N LEU A 118 -3.79 -9.33 0.18
CA LEU A 118 -2.43 -9.71 0.52
C LEU A 118 -1.46 -8.57 0.20
N PRO A 119 -0.37 -8.44 0.97
CA PRO A 119 0.70 -7.53 0.61
C PRO A 119 1.41 -8.02 -0.65
N GLU A 120 1.80 -7.07 -1.49
CA GLU A 120 2.55 -7.33 -2.73
C GLU A 120 4.05 -7.36 -2.44
N LEU A 121 4.74 -8.34 -3.02
CA LEU A 121 6.20 -8.40 -3.06
C LEU A 121 6.69 -7.55 -4.24
N GLY A 122 7.68 -6.70 -4.04
CA GLY A 122 8.30 -5.91 -5.10
C GLY A 122 8.93 -6.77 -6.20
N GLU A 123 9.11 -6.16 -7.37
CA GLU A 123 9.89 -6.77 -8.46
C GLU A 123 11.33 -6.99 -7.98
N ASP A 124 11.88 -8.17 -8.26
CA ASP A 124 13.22 -8.61 -7.82
C ASP A 124 13.44 -8.58 -6.29
N SER A 125 12.38 -8.41 -5.49
CA SER A 125 12.49 -8.42 -4.03
C SER A 125 12.59 -9.85 -3.47
N ASN A 126 13.43 -10.02 -2.46
CA ASN A 126 13.52 -11.22 -1.64
C ASN A 126 12.60 -11.17 -0.38
N GLY A 127 11.83 -10.09 -0.22
CA GLY A 127 10.91 -9.86 0.89
C GLY A 127 11.48 -9.06 2.07
N GLU A 128 12.75 -8.64 2.03
CA GLU A 128 13.36 -7.88 3.13
C GLU A 128 12.87 -6.42 3.19
N ASP A 129 12.74 -5.75 2.04
CA ASP A 129 12.23 -4.37 1.96
C ASP A 129 10.78 -4.28 2.47
N GLU A 130 9.94 -5.26 2.15
CA GLU A 130 8.55 -5.32 2.62
C GLU A 130 8.49 -5.56 4.14
N ILE A 131 9.37 -6.39 4.68
CA ILE A 131 9.46 -6.60 6.13
C ILE A 131 9.94 -5.33 6.85
N GLU A 132 10.91 -4.60 6.29
CA GLU A 132 11.34 -3.30 6.84
C GLU A 132 10.23 -2.25 6.75
N SER A 133 9.49 -2.22 5.63
CA SER A 133 8.30 -1.39 5.46
C SER A 133 7.25 -1.67 6.56
N LEU A 134 6.96 -2.95 6.82
CA LEU A 134 6.04 -3.39 7.88
C LEU A 134 6.54 -2.98 9.28
N ARG A 135 7.85 -3.08 9.54
CA ARG A 135 8.46 -2.63 10.81
C ARG A 135 8.34 -1.11 10.98
N LEU A 136 8.61 -0.35 9.92
CA LEU A 136 8.42 1.10 9.92
C LEU A 136 6.96 1.46 10.19
N LEU A 137 6.03 0.82 9.49
CA LEU A 137 4.60 1.05 9.65
C LEU A 137 4.12 0.73 11.07
N ALA A 138 4.57 -0.38 11.64
CA ALA A 138 4.30 -0.73 13.03
C ALA A 138 4.85 0.32 14.03
N ARG A 139 6.05 0.87 13.77
CA ARG A 139 6.60 1.98 14.58
C ARG A 139 5.74 3.24 14.47
N LEU A 140 5.27 3.58 13.27
CA LEU A 140 4.41 4.74 13.03
C LEU A 140 3.06 4.60 13.74
N VAL A 141 2.42 3.44 13.63
CA VAL A 141 1.14 3.14 14.31
C VAL A 141 1.29 3.19 15.83
N LYS A 142 2.38 2.65 16.39
CA LYS A 142 2.64 2.69 17.83
C LYS A 142 2.96 4.11 18.32
N GLY A 143 3.88 4.79 17.65
CA GLY A 143 4.47 6.05 18.12
C GLY A 143 3.61 7.29 17.91
N ARG A 144 2.57 7.24 17.06
CA ARG A 144 1.73 8.40 16.75
C ARG A 144 0.32 8.25 17.31
N ARG A 145 -0.40 9.36 17.45
CA ARG A 145 -1.86 9.31 17.69
C ARG A 145 -2.54 8.86 16.40
N LEU A 146 -2.87 7.57 16.31
CA LEU A 146 -3.66 7.04 15.19
C LEU A 146 -5.10 7.53 15.34
N GLN A 147 -5.63 8.16 14.30
CA GLN A 147 -7.06 8.43 14.15
C GLN A 147 -7.65 7.53 13.07
N LEU A 148 -6.90 7.28 11.99
CA LEU A 148 -7.35 6.42 10.90
C LEU A 148 -6.15 5.76 10.21
N TYR A 149 -6.24 4.45 10.04
CA TYR A 149 -5.38 3.68 9.17
C TYR A 149 -6.15 3.33 7.90
N ILE A 150 -5.56 3.62 6.75
CA ILE A 150 -6.14 3.41 5.43
C ILE A 150 -5.21 2.46 4.66
N PRO A 151 -5.55 1.18 4.49
CA PRO A 151 -4.85 0.34 3.52
C PRO A 151 -5.21 0.79 2.10
N ARG A 152 -4.45 0.39 1.08
CA ARG A 152 -4.82 0.62 -0.32
C ARG A 152 -6.10 -0.13 -0.68
N THR A 153 -6.29 -1.33 -0.11
CA THR A 153 -7.46 -2.17 -0.31
C THR A 153 -7.89 -2.80 1.02
N GLY A 154 -9.19 -2.92 1.27
CA GLY A 154 -9.75 -3.53 2.49
C GLY A 154 -10.38 -2.50 3.43
N SER A 155 -10.64 -2.88 4.68
CA SER A 155 -11.32 -2.00 5.63
C SER A 155 -10.37 -0.97 6.25
N VAL A 156 -10.82 0.28 6.36
CA VAL A 156 -10.15 1.29 7.22
C VAL A 156 -10.33 0.94 8.70
N SER A 157 -9.38 1.34 9.56
CA SER A 157 -9.50 1.11 11.01
C SER A 157 -8.92 2.24 11.84
N SER A 158 -9.58 2.58 12.95
CA SER A 158 -9.08 3.48 13.99
C SER A 158 -8.49 2.72 15.18
N ASP A 159 -8.63 1.40 15.22
CA ASP A 159 -8.13 0.57 16.31
C ASP A 159 -6.67 0.15 16.05
N LYS A 160 -5.77 0.67 16.89
CA LYS A 160 -4.34 0.34 16.83
C LYS A 160 -4.07 -1.16 17.00
N VAL A 161 -4.81 -1.85 17.87
CA VAL A 161 -4.60 -3.28 18.14
C VAL A 161 -4.96 -4.09 16.90
N GLU A 162 -6.09 -3.76 16.28
CA GLU A 162 -6.52 -4.37 15.03
C GLU A 162 -5.48 -4.16 13.92
N VAL A 163 -5.05 -2.91 13.68
CA VAL A 163 -4.04 -2.57 12.67
C VAL A 163 -2.74 -3.33 12.93
N MET A 164 -2.26 -3.36 14.17
CA MET A 164 -1.06 -4.10 14.55
C MET A 164 -1.20 -5.62 14.29
N GLY A 165 -2.39 -6.19 14.50
CA GLY A 165 -2.69 -7.58 14.17
C GLY A 165 -2.61 -7.86 12.67
N ARG A 166 -3.15 -6.96 11.84
CA ARG A 166 -3.08 -7.07 10.37
C ARG A 166 -1.63 -6.98 9.87
N LEU A 167 -0.84 -6.06 10.41
CA LEU A 167 0.60 -5.95 10.08
C LEU A 167 1.38 -7.20 10.49
N ALA A 168 1.08 -7.79 11.64
CA ALA A 168 1.71 -9.03 12.09
C ALA A 168 1.36 -10.22 11.18
N ALA A 169 0.13 -10.26 10.67
CA ALA A 169 -0.28 -11.27 9.69
C ALA A 169 0.51 -11.14 8.38
N ASP A 170 0.78 -9.92 7.91
CA ASP A 170 1.58 -9.68 6.71
C ASP A 170 3.05 -10.07 6.91
N VAL A 171 3.63 -9.77 8.07
CA VAL A 171 4.98 -10.24 8.43
C VAL A 171 5.05 -11.77 8.42
N SER A 172 4.04 -12.42 9.01
CA SER A 172 3.94 -13.89 9.05
C SER A 172 3.82 -14.49 7.66
N TYR A 173 3.04 -13.87 6.78
CA TYR A 173 2.89 -14.26 5.39
C TYR A 173 4.22 -14.20 4.64
N PHE A 174 4.96 -13.09 4.70
CA PHE A 174 6.26 -12.98 4.02
C PHE A 174 7.29 -13.96 4.57
N HIS A 175 7.36 -14.17 5.89
CA HIS A 175 8.25 -15.17 6.46
C HIS A 175 7.89 -16.60 6.03
N GLY A 176 6.60 -16.93 6.00
CA GLY A 176 6.11 -18.22 5.51
C GLY A 176 6.45 -18.43 4.04
N LEU A 177 6.19 -17.42 3.20
CA LEU A 177 6.50 -17.42 1.78
C LEU A 177 8.00 -17.65 1.54
N ARG A 178 8.86 -16.85 2.18
CA ARG A 178 10.33 -16.97 2.08
C ARG A 178 10.80 -18.37 2.44
N ARG A 179 10.39 -18.86 3.60
CA ARG A 179 10.78 -20.19 4.08
C ARG A 179 10.38 -21.29 3.10
N THR A 180 9.13 -21.28 2.66
CA THR A 180 8.57 -22.36 1.83
C THR A 180 9.17 -22.35 0.43
N VAL A 181 9.29 -21.18 -0.21
CA VAL A 181 9.89 -21.08 -1.55
C VAL A 181 11.38 -21.42 -1.51
N SER A 182 12.14 -20.91 -0.53
CA SER A 182 13.56 -21.27 -0.39
C SER A 182 13.76 -22.77 -0.22
N GLN A 183 12.93 -23.43 0.58
CA GLN A 183 13.00 -24.88 0.76
C GLN A 183 12.70 -25.62 -0.55
N ALA A 184 11.64 -25.23 -1.27
CA ALA A 184 11.25 -25.89 -2.51
C ALA A 184 12.30 -25.71 -3.62
N VAL A 185 12.97 -24.56 -3.68
CA VAL A 185 14.11 -24.30 -4.59
C VAL A 185 15.30 -25.17 -4.21
N ALA A 186 15.69 -25.21 -2.93
CA ALA A 186 16.81 -26.03 -2.46
C ALA A 186 16.60 -27.53 -2.74
N GLU A 187 15.35 -28.00 -2.71
CA GLU A 187 14.99 -29.39 -3.01
C GLU A 187 14.80 -29.68 -4.53
N ASN A 188 14.93 -28.68 -5.41
CA ASN A 188 14.59 -28.76 -6.83
C ASN A 188 13.14 -29.26 -7.10
N LYS A 189 12.19 -28.88 -6.23
CA LYS A 189 10.78 -29.29 -6.27
C LYS A 189 9.79 -28.14 -6.42
N PHE A 190 10.27 -26.94 -6.72
CA PHE A 190 9.41 -25.74 -6.80
C PHE A 190 8.17 -25.95 -7.69
N TRP A 191 8.34 -26.42 -8.92
CA TRP A 191 7.23 -26.63 -9.85
C TRP A 191 6.28 -27.76 -9.44
N SER A 192 6.77 -28.79 -8.73
CA SER A 192 5.93 -29.89 -8.25
C SER A 192 5.21 -29.56 -6.94
N GLN A 193 5.58 -28.49 -6.24
CA GLN A 193 5.01 -28.08 -4.96
C GLN A 193 4.26 -26.73 -5.01
N SER A 194 4.32 -25.97 -6.10
CA SER A 194 3.78 -24.62 -6.21
C SER A 194 2.28 -24.50 -5.84
N GLU A 195 1.46 -25.49 -6.19
CA GLU A 195 0.05 -25.54 -5.81
C GLU A 195 -0.14 -25.76 -4.30
N GLN A 196 0.64 -26.65 -3.70
CA GLN A 196 0.58 -26.93 -2.26
C GLN A 196 1.05 -25.72 -1.41
N ILE A 197 2.03 -24.96 -1.92
CA ILE A 197 2.48 -23.69 -1.32
C ILE A 197 1.30 -22.71 -1.21
N THR A 198 0.45 -22.67 -2.23
CA THR A 198 -0.72 -21.78 -2.29
C THR A 198 -1.77 -22.11 -1.22
N GLU A 199 -2.07 -23.38 -0.99
CA GLU A 199 -3.11 -23.79 -0.04
C GLU A 199 -2.71 -23.55 1.42
N THR A 200 -1.42 -23.63 1.72
CA THR A 200 -0.91 -23.66 3.10
C THR A 200 -0.66 -22.26 3.67
N LEU A 201 -0.33 -21.28 2.82
CA LEU A 201 0.15 -19.97 3.26
C LEU A 201 -0.94 -18.90 3.38
N LEU A 202 -2.13 -19.13 2.83
CA LEU A 202 -3.18 -18.12 2.76
C LEU A 202 -4.14 -18.18 3.96
N PRO A 203 -4.23 -17.10 4.77
CA PRO A 203 -5.24 -16.97 5.81
C PRO A 203 -6.64 -17.10 5.24
N GLU A 204 -7.54 -17.79 5.93
CA GLU A 204 -8.91 -18.08 5.45
C GLU A 204 -9.67 -16.82 5.03
N ASN A 205 -9.54 -15.74 5.81
CA ASN A 205 -10.18 -14.45 5.56
C ASN A 205 -9.64 -13.72 4.31
N ARG A 206 -8.51 -14.15 3.76
CA ARG A 206 -7.87 -13.58 2.57
C ARG A 206 -7.86 -14.55 1.39
N ARG A 207 -8.67 -15.61 1.41
CA ARG A 207 -8.84 -16.55 0.28
C ARG A 207 -9.81 -15.99 -0.77
N THR A 208 -9.57 -14.75 -1.19
CA THR A 208 -10.34 -14.11 -2.27
C THR A 208 -9.63 -14.35 -3.62
N PRO A 209 -10.37 -14.34 -4.75
CA PRO A 209 -9.73 -14.50 -6.07
C PRO A 209 -8.60 -13.47 -6.33
N PRO A 210 -8.73 -12.18 -5.98
CA PRO A 210 -7.63 -11.22 -6.11
C PRO A 210 -6.40 -11.60 -5.27
N ALA A 211 -6.60 -12.00 -4.02
CA ALA A 211 -5.51 -12.40 -3.15
C ALA A 211 -4.78 -13.66 -3.65
N LEU A 212 -5.49 -14.63 -4.23
CA LEU A 212 -4.88 -15.79 -4.87
C LEU A 212 -3.98 -15.39 -6.05
N THR A 213 -4.40 -14.40 -6.84
CA THR A 213 -3.58 -13.85 -7.93
C THR A 213 -2.32 -13.17 -7.38
N THR A 214 -2.46 -12.32 -6.35
CA THR A 214 -1.30 -11.70 -5.68
C THR A 214 -0.36 -12.74 -5.07
N HIS A 215 -0.90 -13.82 -4.50
CA HIS A 215 -0.09 -14.90 -3.95
C HIS A 215 0.78 -15.58 -5.01
N ARG A 216 0.18 -15.96 -6.16
CA ARG A 216 0.92 -16.57 -7.27
C ARG A 216 2.03 -15.65 -7.77
N GLN A 217 1.71 -14.37 -7.95
CA GLN A 217 2.70 -13.36 -8.34
C GLN A 217 3.84 -13.24 -7.32
N ASN A 218 3.54 -13.25 -6.03
CA ASN A 218 4.54 -13.19 -4.97
C ASN A 218 5.43 -14.44 -4.96
N VAL A 219 4.86 -15.64 -5.18
CA VAL A 219 5.61 -16.90 -5.29
C VAL A 219 6.55 -16.87 -6.50
N GLU A 220 6.06 -16.44 -7.66
CA GLU A 220 6.85 -16.31 -8.90
C GLU A 220 7.98 -15.29 -8.75
N ARG A 221 7.69 -14.09 -8.24
CA ARG A 221 8.69 -13.04 -8.00
C ARG A 221 9.80 -13.51 -7.07
N LEU A 222 9.42 -14.15 -5.96
CA LEU A 222 10.39 -14.64 -5.00
C LEU A 222 11.26 -15.77 -5.58
N TYR A 223 10.66 -16.69 -6.35
CA TYR A 223 11.41 -17.72 -7.06
C TYR A 223 12.43 -17.09 -8.02
N ASN A 224 12.00 -16.15 -8.85
CA ASN A 224 12.86 -15.46 -9.81
C ASN A 224 14.02 -14.74 -9.10
N ALA A 225 13.76 -14.06 -7.99
CA ALA A 225 14.79 -13.38 -7.18
C ALA A 225 15.80 -14.35 -6.53
N MET A 226 15.46 -15.63 -6.35
CA MET A 226 16.36 -16.65 -5.81
C MET A 226 17.22 -17.36 -6.86
N VAL A 227 16.76 -17.41 -8.10
CA VAL A 227 17.45 -18.12 -9.20
C VAL A 227 18.17 -17.20 -10.18
N ALA A 228 17.95 -15.89 -10.09
CA ALA A 228 18.72 -14.85 -10.77
C ALA A 228 20.13 -14.70 -10.16
#